data_AF-H3BVX1-F1
#
_entry.id   AF-H3BVX1-F1
#
_cell.length_a   1.000
_cell.length_b   1.000
_cell.length_c   1.000
_cell.angle_alpha   90.00
_cell.angle_beta   90.00
_cell.angle_gamma   90.00
#
_symmetry.space_group_name_H-M   'P 1'
#
loop_
_entity.id
_entity.type
_entity.pdbx_description
1 polymer ?
#
loop_
_entity_poly.entity_id
_entity_poly.type
_entity_poly.pdbx_seq_one_letter_code
_entity_poly.pdbx_strand_id
1 'polypeptide(L)'
;LRLPAARRTKERSTAGPGGREMSSTTSERRAFAHKINRTVAAEVRKQVSREYGSPQLTKKRGGVSNPLSLSEVVEPVDFEEYVSSHAPGVEPGPLRQLMEFPQDDLELLHLDKECITLEPRVPDEEDSLDPRVRDALSVYTDDWLVIQRK
;
A
#
# COMPACT_ATOMS: atom_id res chain seq x y z
N LEU A 1 -17.52 31.85 -39.10
CA LEU A 1 -16.46 32.54 -39.89
C LEU A 1 -15.41 33.08 -38.92
N ARG A 2 -14.14 32.79 -39.22
CA ARG A 2 -12.85 33.16 -38.57
C ARG A 2 -12.28 32.27 -37.45
N LEU A 3 -11.17 31.63 -37.83
CA LEU A 3 -10.14 30.88 -37.11
C LEU A 3 -9.06 31.82 -36.50
N PRO A 4 -8.12 31.30 -35.65
CA PRO A 4 -7.33 32.05 -34.67
C PRO A 4 -5.93 32.45 -35.17
N ALA A 5 -5.19 33.22 -34.34
CA ALA A 5 -3.77 33.54 -34.57
C ALA A 5 -2.93 33.34 -33.31
N ALA A 6 -1.96 32.43 -33.41
CA ALA A 6 -0.87 32.19 -32.47
C ALA A 6 0.20 33.29 -32.57
N ARG A 7 0.89 33.59 -31.46
CA ARG A 7 2.21 34.25 -31.48
C ARG A 7 3.15 33.55 -30.50
N ARG A 8 4.23 32.99 -31.06
CA ARG A 8 5.46 32.57 -30.39
C ARG A 8 6.31 33.81 -30.09
N THR A 9 6.90 33.87 -28.89
CA THR A 9 8.07 34.70 -28.61
C THR A 9 9.16 33.84 -27.98
N LYS A 10 10.36 33.97 -28.53
CA LYS A 10 11.58 33.25 -28.19
C LYS A 10 12.52 34.28 -27.59
N GLU A 11 12.92 34.11 -26.33
CA GLU A 11 13.91 34.96 -25.68
C GLU A 11 15.14 34.13 -25.32
N ARG A 12 16.30 34.73 -25.57
CA ARG A 12 17.66 34.20 -25.49
C ARG A 12 18.39 35.02 -24.44
N SER A 13 19.16 34.40 -23.55
CA SER A 13 20.11 35.11 -22.66
C SER A 13 21.21 34.12 -22.25
N THR A 14 22.43 34.15 -22.82
CA THR A 14 23.62 35.01 -22.59
C THR A 14 24.25 34.90 -21.19
N ALA A 15 25.57 34.67 -21.18
CA ALA A 15 26.36 34.09 -20.11
C ALA A 15 27.30 35.09 -19.39
N GLY A 16 27.74 34.71 -18.18
CA GLY A 16 29.00 35.08 -17.51
C GLY A 16 28.88 35.98 -16.26
N PRO A 17 29.94 36.20 -15.45
CA PRO A 17 31.08 35.32 -15.09
C PRO A 17 31.50 35.42 -13.58
N GLY A 18 32.51 34.63 -13.16
CA GLY A 18 33.38 34.85 -11.96
C GLY A 18 33.00 34.04 -10.70
N GLY A 19 33.89 33.52 -9.85
CA GLY A 19 35.35 33.49 -9.72
C GLY A 19 35.73 32.92 -8.32
N ARG A 20 36.99 32.45 -8.15
CA ARG A 20 37.67 32.03 -6.88
C ARG A 20 37.12 30.77 -6.17
N GLU A 21 37.86 29.91 -5.47
CA GLU A 21 39.24 29.85 -4.97
C GLU A 21 39.62 28.39 -4.59
N MET A 22 40.85 28.24 -4.10
CA MET A 22 41.67 27.04 -3.84
C MET A 22 41.11 25.96 -2.89
N SER A 23 41.52 24.70 -3.08
CA SER A 23 42.53 24.02 -2.23
C SER A 23 42.54 22.51 -2.45
N SER A 24 43.75 21.94 -2.37
CA SER A 24 44.02 20.51 -2.42
C SER A 24 43.38 19.76 -1.24
N THR A 25 42.60 18.73 -1.51
CA THR A 25 42.31 17.69 -0.52
C THR A 25 42.66 16.30 -1.08
N THR A 26 43.50 15.66 -0.29
CA THR A 26 43.85 14.24 -0.26
C THR A 26 42.71 13.31 -0.68
N SER A 27 42.98 12.42 -1.65
CA SER A 27 42.38 11.07 -1.80
C SER A 27 41.15 10.78 -0.91
N GLU A 28 40.00 11.36 -1.23
CA GLU A 28 38.72 10.97 -0.62
C GLU A 28 38.28 9.62 -1.22
N ARG A 29 38.75 8.54 -0.63
CA ARG A 29 38.18 7.22 -0.86
C ARG A 29 36.73 7.27 -0.35
N ARG A 30 35.75 6.89 -1.19
CA ARG A 30 34.34 6.77 -0.79
C ARG A 30 34.24 6.06 0.57
N ALA A 31 33.48 6.62 1.50
CA ALA A 31 33.32 6.14 2.88
C ALA A 31 33.05 4.62 3.01
N PHE A 32 32.47 4.01 1.98
CA PHE A 32 32.14 2.59 1.93
C PHE A 32 33.27 1.66 1.44
N ALA A 33 34.40 2.20 0.99
CA ALA A 33 35.49 1.44 0.37
C ALA A 33 36.70 1.23 1.30
N HIS A 34 36.45 0.97 2.59
CA HIS A 34 37.50 0.49 3.49
C HIS A 34 37.78 -1.01 3.26
N LYS A 35 39.03 -1.33 2.92
CA LYS A 35 39.53 -2.71 2.80
C LYS A 35 39.56 -3.35 4.19
N ILE A 36 38.53 -4.13 4.52
CA ILE A 36 38.48 -4.91 5.75
C ILE A 36 39.33 -6.18 5.63
N ASN A 37 40.24 -6.40 6.59
CA ASN A 37 40.98 -7.66 6.71
C ASN A 37 39.99 -8.78 7.05
N ARG A 38 39.98 -9.81 6.19
CA ARG A 38 39.01 -10.90 6.20
C ARG A 38 39.27 -11.86 7.36
N THR A 39 38.58 -11.71 8.50
CA THR A 39 38.32 -12.82 9.45
C THR A 39 37.24 -12.57 10.51
N VAL A 40 36.92 -11.34 10.92
CA VAL A 40 36.01 -11.11 12.07
C VAL A 40 34.57 -11.59 11.80
N ALA A 41 34.05 -11.35 10.59
CA ALA A 41 32.64 -11.67 10.27
C ALA A 41 32.33 -13.18 10.20
N ALA A 42 33.32 -14.03 9.95
CA ALA A 42 33.10 -15.49 9.93
C ALA A 42 33.02 -16.08 11.34
N GLU A 43 33.81 -15.56 12.28
CA GLU A 43 33.79 -15.97 13.69
C GLU A 43 32.50 -15.52 14.39
N VAL A 44 32.06 -14.27 14.16
CA VAL A 44 30.75 -13.77 14.66
C VAL A 44 29.60 -14.67 14.21
N ARG A 45 29.61 -15.12 12.95
CA ARG A 45 28.60 -16.06 12.41
C ARG A 45 28.62 -17.42 13.11
N LYS A 46 29.79 -17.91 13.54
CA LYS A 46 29.90 -19.14 14.33
C LYS A 46 29.43 -18.95 15.78
N GLN A 47 29.73 -17.82 16.39
CA GLN A 47 29.37 -17.57 17.78
C GLN A 47 27.86 -17.40 17.97
N VAL A 48 27.20 -16.65 17.07
CA VAL A 48 25.73 -16.49 17.10
C VAL A 48 25.01 -17.82 16.90
N SER A 49 25.53 -18.71 16.04
CA SER A 49 24.97 -20.04 15.81
C SER A 49 25.20 -21.01 16.98
N ARG A 50 26.20 -20.75 17.83
CA ARG A 50 26.56 -21.63 18.96
C ARG A 50 25.85 -21.24 20.27
N GLU A 51 25.49 -19.97 20.45
CA GLU A 51 24.85 -19.49 21.69
C GLU A 51 23.32 -19.66 21.72
N TYR A 52 22.66 -19.89 20.58
CA TYR A 52 21.28 -20.36 20.55
C TYR A 52 21.23 -21.89 20.38
N GLY A 53 21.83 -22.58 21.36
CA GLY A 53 21.33 -23.88 21.72
C GLY A 53 19.83 -23.76 22.03
N SER A 54 19.04 -24.63 21.41
CA SER A 54 17.59 -24.73 21.59
C SER A 54 17.18 -24.37 23.02
N PRO A 55 16.23 -23.42 23.24
CA PRO A 55 15.65 -23.24 24.55
C PRO A 55 15.06 -24.59 24.96
N GLN A 56 15.74 -25.33 25.83
CA GLN A 56 15.12 -26.43 26.53
C GLN A 56 14.01 -25.80 27.37
N LEU A 57 12.79 -25.85 26.84
CA LEU A 57 11.58 -25.48 27.57
C LEU A 57 11.31 -26.57 28.60
N THR A 58 12.15 -26.64 29.63
CA THR A 58 11.85 -27.34 30.88
C THR A 58 10.91 -26.47 31.71
N LYS A 59 9.75 -26.11 31.14
CA LYS A 59 8.68 -25.50 31.90
C LYS A 59 7.81 -26.62 32.46
N LYS A 60 8.28 -27.22 33.56
CA LYS A 60 7.36 -27.80 34.55
C LYS A 60 6.50 -26.65 35.08
N ARG A 61 5.32 -26.47 34.50
CA ARG A 61 4.19 -25.84 35.18
C ARG A 61 3.04 -26.83 35.12
N GLY A 62 2.51 -27.16 36.30
CA GLY A 62 1.26 -27.89 36.44
C GLY A 62 0.16 -27.12 35.73
N GLY A 63 -0.58 -27.83 34.89
CA GLY A 63 -1.61 -27.32 34.01
C GLY A 63 -1.71 -28.27 32.83
N VAL A 64 -2.67 -29.19 32.91
CA VAL A 64 -3.04 -30.25 31.96
C VAL A 64 -2.31 -30.16 30.61
N SER A 65 -1.11 -30.74 30.52
CA SER A 65 -0.48 -31.01 29.24
C SER A 65 -1.00 -32.36 28.77
N ASN A 66 -2.05 -32.36 27.95
CA ASN A 66 -2.26 -33.50 27.08
C ASN A 66 -1.11 -33.48 26.06
N PRO A 67 -0.26 -34.51 25.98
CA PRO A 67 0.69 -34.62 24.89
C PRO A 67 -0.12 -34.98 23.63
N LEU A 68 -0.61 -33.98 22.90
CA LEU A 68 -1.18 -34.19 21.58
C LEU A 68 -0.11 -34.84 20.72
N SER A 69 -0.43 -35.98 20.12
CA SER A 69 0.52 -36.67 19.25
C SER A 69 0.78 -35.77 18.04
N LEU A 70 2.04 -35.59 17.64
CA LEU A 70 2.41 -34.76 16.48
C LEU A 70 1.88 -35.32 15.14
N SER A 71 1.20 -36.46 15.18
CA SER A 71 0.55 -37.13 14.06
C SER A 71 -0.96 -36.89 14.01
N GLU A 72 -1.55 -36.25 15.04
CA GLU A 72 -2.98 -35.97 15.11
C GLU A 72 -3.29 -34.74 14.27
N VAL A 73 -4.02 -34.95 13.17
CA VAL A 73 -4.52 -33.87 12.33
C VAL A 73 -5.74 -33.28 13.04
N VAL A 74 -5.55 -32.11 13.64
CA VAL A 74 -6.65 -31.32 14.20
C VAL A 74 -7.22 -30.45 13.08
N GLU A 75 -8.55 -30.42 12.99
CA GLU A 75 -9.26 -29.51 12.10
C GLU A 75 -8.86 -28.06 12.42
N PRO A 76 -8.45 -27.25 11.42
CA PRO A 76 -8.13 -25.86 11.68
C PRO A 76 -9.37 -25.13 12.20
N VAL A 77 -9.18 -24.27 13.19
CA VAL A 77 -10.24 -23.44 13.75
C VAL A 77 -10.91 -22.65 12.62
N ASP A 78 -12.25 -22.67 12.57
CA ASP A 78 -13.01 -21.77 11.73
C ASP A 78 -12.81 -20.34 12.24
N PHE A 79 -12.04 -19.56 11.48
CA PHE A 79 -11.71 -18.20 11.86
C PHE A 79 -12.94 -17.28 11.87
N GLU A 80 -13.92 -17.53 10.99
CA GLU A 80 -15.12 -16.71 10.90
C GLU A 80 -16.00 -16.93 12.13
N GLU A 81 -16.22 -18.20 12.49
CA GLU A 81 -16.94 -18.57 13.71
C GLU A 81 -16.22 -18.06 14.96
N TYR A 82 -14.89 -18.20 15.03
CA TYR A 82 -14.11 -17.74 16.17
C TYR A 82 -14.19 -16.22 16.36
N VAL A 83 -13.99 -15.44 15.30
CA VAL A 83 -14.05 -13.98 15.36
C VAL A 83 -15.46 -13.49 15.74
N SER A 84 -16.50 -14.14 15.22
CA SER A 84 -17.89 -13.77 15.54
C SER A 84 -18.24 -14.04 17.01
N SER A 85 -17.78 -15.15 17.57
CA SER A 85 -17.99 -15.54 18.98
C SER A 85 -17.06 -14.82 19.96
N HIS A 86 -15.95 -14.25 19.48
CA HIS A 86 -14.95 -13.52 20.26
C HIS A 86 -14.78 -12.09 19.78
N ALA A 87 -15.90 -11.39 19.53
CA ALA A 87 -15.88 -10.00 19.14
C ALA A 87 -15.04 -9.19 20.17
N PRO A 88 -13.94 -8.53 19.76
CA PRO A 88 -13.16 -7.73 20.68
C PRO A 88 -14.06 -6.63 21.26
N GLY A 89 -14.03 -6.48 22.59
CA GLY A 89 -14.77 -5.41 23.26
C GLY A 89 -14.35 -4.04 22.72
N VAL A 90 -15.25 -3.06 22.80
CA VAL A 90 -14.93 -1.67 22.43
C VAL A 90 -13.73 -1.21 23.24
N GLU A 91 -12.62 -0.89 22.57
CA GLU A 91 -11.43 -0.30 23.20
C GLU A 91 -11.83 1.04 23.85
N PRO A 92 -11.83 1.15 25.19
CA PRO A 92 -12.23 2.39 25.86
C PRO A 92 -11.10 3.41 25.93
N GLY A 93 -9.90 3.05 25.44
CA GLY A 93 -8.68 3.85 25.53
C GLY A 93 -8.53 4.91 24.43
N PRO A 94 -7.42 5.68 24.46
CA PRO A 94 -7.12 6.71 23.47
C PRO A 94 -7.00 6.17 22.03
N LEU A 95 -6.82 4.86 21.87
CA LEU A 95 -6.75 4.20 20.56
C LEU A 95 -8.11 3.99 19.90
N ARG A 96 -9.22 4.22 20.61
CA ARG A 96 -10.58 4.12 20.08
C ARG A 96 -10.77 4.91 18.78
N GLN A 97 -10.17 6.10 18.70
CA GLN A 97 -10.24 6.98 17.53
C GLN A 97 -9.55 6.40 16.28
N LEU A 98 -8.66 5.41 16.43
CA LEU A 98 -8.05 4.72 15.30
C LEU A 98 -8.96 3.61 14.74
N MET A 99 -9.92 3.15 15.53
CA MET A 99 -10.87 2.09 15.16
C MET A 99 -12.22 2.66 14.67
N GLU A 100 -12.47 3.96 14.87
CA GLU A 100 -13.69 4.63 14.47
C GLU A 100 -13.46 5.51 13.24
N PHE A 101 -14.48 5.60 12.38
CA PHE A 101 -14.47 6.54 11.26
C PHE A 101 -14.44 7.99 11.79
N PRO A 102 -13.71 8.89 11.12
CA PRO A 102 -13.65 10.30 11.51
C PRO A 102 -15.00 11.00 11.27
N GLN A 103 -15.17 12.17 11.87
CA GLN A 103 -16.41 12.95 11.68
C GLN A 103 -16.57 13.42 10.23
N ASP A 104 -15.47 13.71 9.53
CA ASP A 104 -15.42 14.15 8.13
C ASP A 104 -15.09 13.00 7.16
N ASP A 105 -15.57 11.80 7.47
CA ASP A 105 -15.34 10.61 6.65
C ASP A 105 -15.94 10.77 5.24
N LEU A 106 -15.39 10.01 4.30
CA LEU A 106 -15.83 10.04 2.91
C LEU A 106 -17.05 9.14 2.69
N GLU A 107 -18.10 9.73 2.14
CA GLU A 107 -19.27 9.02 1.67
C GLU A 107 -19.30 8.96 0.15
N LEU A 108 -19.79 7.84 -0.37
CA LEU A 108 -20.11 7.68 -1.77
C LEU A 108 -21.62 7.81 -1.94
N LEU A 109 -22.05 8.80 -2.72
CA LEU A 109 -23.43 9.01 -3.08
C LEU A 109 -23.67 8.61 -4.53
N HIS A 110 -24.70 7.79 -4.75
CA HIS A 110 -25.26 7.58 -6.07
C HIS A 110 -26.17 8.75 -6.41
N LEU A 111 -25.95 9.38 -7.56
CA LEU A 111 -26.76 10.46 -8.06
C LEU A 111 -27.13 10.19 -9.52
N ASP A 112 -28.43 10.18 -9.78
CA ASP A 112 -28.99 9.95 -11.11
C ASP A 112 -28.37 10.90 -12.15
N LYS A 113 -27.96 10.34 -13.29
CA LYS A 113 -27.48 11.15 -14.41
C LYS A 113 -28.63 11.80 -15.14
N GLU A 114 -28.56 13.12 -15.29
CA GLU A 114 -29.53 13.84 -16.12
C GLU A 114 -29.42 13.40 -17.59
N CYS A 115 -30.49 12.78 -18.09
CA CYS A 115 -30.65 12.49 -19.50
C CYS A 115 -31.45 13.61 -20.17
N ILE A 116 -30.83 14.31 -21.11
CA ILE A 116 -31.51 15.37 -21.89
C ILE A 116 -32.55 14.81 -22.87
N THR A 117 -32.50 13.50 -23.16
CA THR A 117 -33.47 12.78 -23.99
C THR A 117 -34.39 11.93 -23.12
N LEU A 118 -35.47 11.38 -23.71
CA LEU A 118 -36.40 10.50 -22.98
C LEU A 118 -35.70 9.27 -22.36
N GLU A 119 -34.68 8.76 -23.05
CA GLU A 119 -33.86 7.64 -22.62
C GLU A 119 -32.42 7.79 -23.16
N PRO A 120 -31.42 7.14 -22.52
CA PRO A 120 -30.08 7.04 -23.06
C PRO A 120 -30.07 6.29 -24.40
N ARG A 121 -29.35 6.81 -25.39
CA ARG A 121 -29.18 6.12 -26.68
C ARG A 121 -28.19 4.97 -26.52
N VAL A 122 -28.71 3.74 -26.52
CA VAL A 122 -27.92 2.50 -26.52
C VAL A 122 -28.19 1.70 -27.81
N PRO A 123 -27.21 0.93 -28.32
CA PRO A 123 -27.41 0.02 -29.45
C PRO A 123 -28.34 -1.15 -29.10
N ASP A 124 -29.11 -1.65 -30.06
CA ASP A 124 -30.05 -2.77 -29.85
C ASP A 124 -29.36 -4.14 -29.67
N GLU A 125 -28.16 -4.32 -30.22
CA GLU A 125 -27.41 -5.59 -30.17
C GLU A 125 -26.14 -5.48 -29.32
N GLU A 126 -26.27 -5.49 -28.01
CA GLU A 126 -25.13 -5.34 -27.08
C GLU A 126 -24.17 -6.56 -27.09
N ASP A 127 -24.68 -7.74 -27.43
CA ASP A 127 -23.92 -9.00 -27.46
C ASP A 127 -22.92 -9.06 -28.63
N SER A 128 -23.17 -8.33 -29.71
CA SER A 128 -22.27 -8.26 -30.87
C SER A 128 -21.21 -7.15 -30.75
N LEU A 129 -21.31 -6.31 -29.71
CA LEU A 129 -20.34 -5.25 -29.44
C LEU A 129 -19.00 -5.81 -28.96
N ASP A 130 -17.92 -5.16 -29.40
CA ASP A 130 -16.60 -5.39 -28.84
C ASP A 130 -16.63 -5.16 -27.31
N PRO A 131 -15.96 -6.00 -26.50
CA PRO A 131 -15.97 -5.87 -25.04
C PRO A 131 -15.67 -4.46 -24.53
N ARG A 132 -14.77 -3.71 -25.19
CA ARG A 132 -14.44 -2.34 -24.77
C ARG A 132 -15.57 -1.36 -25.03
N VAL A 133 -16.35 -1.58 -26.08
CA VAL A 133 -17.51 -0.75 -26.39
C VAL A 133 -18.60 -1.02 -25.36
N ARG A 134 -18.79 -2.27 -24.94
CA ARG A 134 -19.70 -2.63 -23.86
C ARG A 134 -19.32 -1.96 -22.54
N ASP A 135 -18.05 -2.03 -22.16
CA ASP A 135 -17.54 -1.35 -20.95
C ASP A 135 -17.68 0.18 -21.03
N ALA A 136 -17.52 0.76 -22.21
CA ALA A 136 -17.75 2.19 -22.40
C ALA A 136 -19.25 2.55 -22.30
N LEU A 137 -20.13 1.66 -22.78
CA LEU A 137 -21.57 1.84 -22.75
C LEU A 137 -22.12 1.76 -21.32
N SER A 138 -21.60 0.83 -20.50
CA SER A 138 -21.95 0.76 -19.08
C SER A 138 -21.59 2.07 -18.40
N VAL A 139 -20.35 2.55 -18.51
CA VAL A 139 -19.93 3.83 -17.91
C VAL A 139 -20.72 5.04 -18.44
N TYR A 140 -21.12 5.01 -19.72
CA TYR A 140 -21.95 6.05 -20.31
C TYR A 140 -23.35 6.11 -19.68
N THR A 141 -23.95 4.96 -19.39
CA THR A 141 -25.30 4.84 -18.85
C THR A 141 -25.38 4.81 -17.33
N ASP A 142 -24.30 4.42 -16.64
CA ASP A 142 -24.18 4.39 -15.19
C ASP A 142 -24.34 5.79 -14.59
N ASP A 143 -25.05 5.88 -13.48
CA ASP A 143 -25.24 7.10 -12.68
C ASP A 143 -23.94 7.67 -12.12
N TRP A 144 -24.00 8.91 -11.62
CA TRP A 144 -22.85 9.53 -10.98
C TRP A 144 -22.57 8.90 -9.62
N LEU A 145 -21.28 8.64 -9.38
CA LEU A 145 -20.74 8.34 -8.08
C LEU A 145 -20.01 9.56 -7.54
N VAL A 146 -20.64 10.24 -6.58
CA VAL A 146 -20.10 11.46 -5.98
C VAL A 146 -19.48 11.12 -4.64
N ILE A 147 -18.20 11.47 -4.48
CA ILE A 147 -17.53 11.38 -3.19
C ILE A 147 -17.73 12.70 -2.45
N GLN A 148 -18.29 12.65 -1.26
CA GLN A 148 -18.43 13.79 -0.37
C GLN A 148 -17.82 13.50 1.01
N ARG A 149 -17.57 14.54 1.79
CA ARG A 149 -17.25 14.42 3.21
C ARG A 149 -18.51 14.68 4.03
N LYS A 150 -18.73 13.87 5.08
CA LYS A 150 -19.78 14.10 6.10
C LYS A 150 -19.66 15.46 6.78
#